data_AF-A0A314XXI0-F1
#
_entry.id   AF-A0A314XXI0-F1
#
_cell.length_a   1.000
_cell.length_b   1.000
_cell.length_c   1.000
_cell.angle_alpha   90.00
_cell.angle_beta   90.00
_cell.angle_gamma   90.00
#
_symmetry.space_group_name_H-M   'P 1'
#
loop_
_entity.id
_entity.type
_entity.pdbx_description
1 polymer ?
#
loop_
_entity_poly.entity_id
_entity_poly.type
_entity_poly.pdbx_seq_one_letter_code
_entity_poly.pdbx_strand_id
1 'polypeptide(L)'
;MYPAAQYSYSHDIGEFTLELEKPDRYVPWCSVDPYPSLEDRDKQLSNFPLYFDGPKPFRCTLNPGDILYLPSMWFHHVRQSPDSRGRTIAVNYWYDMQFDIKYAYFNFLQSIHCLSIKTPTLPVTVHEDSDSDA
;
A
#
# COMPACT_ATOMS: atom_id res chain seq x y z
N MET A 1 9.05 -0.04 -9.59
CA MET A 1 8.67 0.74 -10.79
C MET A 1 7.97 -0.20 -11.73
N TYR A 2 6.82 0.18 -12.26
CA TYR A 2 6.02 -0.63 -13.17
C TYR A 2 6.02 0.00 -14.55
N PRO A 3 5.99 -0.78 -15.65
CA PRO A 3 5.83 -0.21 -16.97
C PRO A 3 4.43 0.42 -17.09
N ALA A 4 4.37 1.60 -17.69
CA ALA A 4 3.11 2.25 -18.01
C ALA A 4 2.39 1.49 -19.12
N ALA A 5 1.09 1.31 -18.97
CA ALA A 5 0.29 0.54 -19.89
C ALA A 5 -1.17 1.01 -19.89
N GLN A 6 -1.86 0.72 -20.99
CA GLN A 6 -3.28 0.98 -21.17
C GLN A 6 -4.04 -0.30 -21.47
N TYR A 7 -5.34 -0.30 -21.17
CA TYR A 7 -6.23 -1.39 -21.55
C TYR A 7 -6.72 -1.20 -22.98
N SER A 8 -6.70 -2.27 -23.76
CA SER A 8 -7.26 -2.35 -25.11
C SER A 8 -8.36 -3.40 -25.11
N TYR A 9 -9.58 -3.02 -25.52
CA TYR A 9 -10.72 -3.93 -25.53
C TYR A 9 -10.88 -4.57 -26.90
N SER A 10 -10.76 -5.90 -26.94
CA SER A 10 -11.01 -6.67 -28.16
C SER A 10 -12.45 -7.10 -28.22
N HIS A 11 -13.20 -6.54 -29.18
CA HIS A 11 -14.61 -6.85 -29.39
C HIS A 11 -14.83 -8.29 -29.89
N ASP A 12 -13.83 -8.88 -30.55
CA ASP A 12 -13.93 -10.21 -31.14
C ASP A 12 -13.91 -11.33 -30.09
N ILE A 13 -13.12 -11.15 -29.03
CA ILE A 13 -12.98 -12.12 -27.93
C ILE A 13 -13.67 -11.67 -26.63
N GLY A 14 -14.12 -10.41 -26.56
CA GLY A 14 -14.80 -9.87 -25.37
C GLY A 14 -13.85 -9.67 -24.18
N GLU A 15 -12.56 -9.51 -24.42
CA GLU A 15 -11.52 -9.44 -23.39
C GLU A 15 -10.73 -8.12 -23.46
N PHE A 16 -10.20 -7.71 -22.31
CA PHE A 16 -9.24 -6.63 -22.21
C PHE A 16 -7.82 -7.18 -22.25
N THR A 17 -6.98 -6.60 -23.10
CA THR A 17 -5.54 -6.85 -23.12
C THR A 17 -4.78 -5.64 -22.59
N LEU A 18 -3.58 -5.88 -22.07
CA LEU A 18 -2.68 -4.83 -21.60
C LEU A 18 -1.69 -4.48 -22.72
N GLU A 19 -1.67 -3.21 -23.13
CA GLU A 19 -0.72 -2.69 -24.11
C GLU A 19 0.26 -1.72 -23.45
N LEU A 20 1.56 -1.98 -23.59
CA LEU A 20 2.61 -1.11 -23.06
C LEU A 20 2.64 0.21 -23.83
N GLU A 21 2.75 1.32 -23.09
CA GLU A 21 2.88 2.66 -23.68
C GLU A 21 4.20 2.80 -24.46
N LYS A 22 4.16 3.51 -25.60
CA LYS A 22 5.35 3.91 -26.36
C LYS A 22 5.42 5.44 -26.45
N PRO A 23 6.58 6.06 -26.14
CA PRO A 23 7.84 5.43 -25.70
C PRO A 23 7.74 4.81 -24.30
N ASP A 24 8.63 3.85 -24.01
CA ASP A 24 8.66 3.14 -22.73
C ASP A 24 8.75 4.13 -21.56
N ARG A 25 7.77 4.04 -20.67
CA ARG A 25 7.64 4.88 -19.48
C ARG A 25 7.39 4.00 -18.26
N TYR A 26 7.94 4.42 -17.12
CA TYR A 26 7.77 3.71 -15.85
C TYR A 26 7.04 4.59 -14.83
N VAL A 27 6.18 3.96 -14.04
CA VAL A 27 5.42 4.60 -12.97
C VAL A 27 5.84 4.04 -11.60
N PRO A 28 6.08 4.90 -10.60
CA PRO A 28 6.15 4.47 -9.22
C PRO A 28 4.74 4.09 -8.76
N TRP A 29 4.60 2.93 -8.12
CA TRP A 29 3.33 2.48 -7.56
C TRP A 29 3.57 1.66 -6.30
N CYS A 30 2.62 1.68 -5.37
CA CYS A 30 2.67 0.89 -4.16
C CYS A 30 2.39 -0.59 -4.49
N SER A 31 3.36 -1.45 -4.24
CA SER A 31 3.26 -2.90 -4.52
C SER A 31 2.53 -3.69 -3.43
N VAL A 32 2.46 -3.13 -2.22
CA VAL A 32 1.84 -3.80 -1.07
C VAL A 32 0.33 -3.80 -1.21
N ASP A 33 -0.28 -4.97 -1.04
CA ASP A 33 -1.72 -5.06 -0.82
C ASP A 33 -2.02 -4.83 0.66
N PRO A 34 -2.72 -3.74 1.04
CA PRO A 34 -3.08 -3.47 2.43
C PRO A 34 -4.07 -4.49 3.03
N TYR A 35 -4.74 -5.29 2.20
CA TYR A 35 -5.76 -6.25 2.61
C TYR A 35 -5.71 -7.53 1.78
N PRO A 36 -4.61 -8.31 1.87
CA PRO A 36 -4.41 -9.48 1.05
C PRO A 36 -5.42 -10.59 1.32
N SER A 37 -5.64 -11.41 0.30
CA SER A 37 -6.36 -12.68 0.41
C SER A 37 -5.66 -13.60 1.43
N LEU A 38 -6.37 -14.60 1.96
CA LEU A 38 -5.75 -15.58 2.87
C LEU A 38 -4.60 -16.34 2.20
N GLU A 39 -4.72 -16.60 0.90
CA GLU A 39 -3.73 -17.34 0.11
C GLU A 39 -2.45 -16.52 -0.13
N ASP A 40 -2.59 -15.20 -0.35
CA ASP A 40 -1.44 -14.31 -0.64
C ASP A 40 -0.83 -13.67 0.61
N ARG A 41 -1.46 -13.82 1.78
CA ARG A 41 -1.09 -13.12 3.00
C ARG A 41 0.37 -13.33 3.38
N ASP A 42 0.83 -14.57 3.47
CA ASP A 42 2.21 -14.88 3.90
C ASP A 42 3.26 -14.33 2.91
N LYS A 43 2.91 -14.30 1.62
CA LYS A 43 3.75 -13.69 0.58
C LYS A 43 3.81 -12.16 0.72
N GLN A 44 2.69 -11.50 1.03
CA GLN A 44 2.68 -10.06 1.25
C GLN A 44 3.44 -9.67 2.53
N LEU A 45 3.26 -10.42 3.61
CA LEU A 45 3.97 -10.20 4.87
C LEU A 45 5.49 -10.37 4.71
N SER A 46 5.92 -11.40 3.98
CA SER A 46 7.35 -11.63 3.73
C SER A 46 7.97 -10.61 2.77
N ASN A 47 7.23 -10.14 1.75
CA ASN A 47 7.74 -9.14 0.80
C ASN A 47 7.72 -7.70 1.36
N PHE A 48 6.79 -7.38 2.25
CA PHE A 48 6.59 -6.01 2.77
C PHE A 48 6.53 -5.97 4.32
N PRO A 49 7.52 -6.52 5.03
CA PRO A 49 7.46 -6.63 6.50
C PRO A 49 7.31 -5.27 7.17
N LEU A 50 8.03 -4.23 6.71
CA LEU A 50 7.94 -2.88 7.27
C LEU A 50 6.54 -2.25 7.17
N TYR A 51 5.73 -2.67 6.20
CA TYR A 51 4.34 -2.22 6.10
C TYR A 51 3.47 -2.89 7.17
N PHE A 52 3.58 -4.22 7.30
CA PHE A 52 2.73 -5.01 8.21
C PHE A 52 3.14 -4.92 9.68
N ASP A 53 4.43 -4.69 9.95
CA ASP A 53 4.99 -4.42 11.27
C ASP A 53 4.85 -2.94 11.66
N GLY A 54 4.43 -2.09 10.72
CA GLY A 54 4.22 -0.66 10.89
C GLY A 54 2.94 -0.29 11.67
N PRO A 55 2.64 1.01 11.79
CA PRO A 55 1.43 1.48 12.45
C PRO A 55 0.18 0.99 11.70
N LYS A 56 -0.84 0.62 12.47
CA LYS A 56 -2.12 0.19 11.88
C LYS A 56 -2.78 1.36 11.13
N PRO A 57 -3.36 1.11 9.93
CA PRO A 57 -4.06 2.14 9.18
C PRO A 57 -5.34 2.58 9.90
N PHE A 58 -5.71 3.85 9.72
CA PHE A 58 -7.04 4.33 10.10
C PHE A 58 -8.11 3.67 9.23
N ARG A 59 -9.24 3.33 9.84
CA ARG A 59 -10.40 2.74 9.15
C ARG A 59 -11.64 3.55 9.45
N CYS A 60 -12.35 3.93 8.40
CA CYS A 60 -13.65 4.59 8.50
C CYS A 60 -14.56 4.07 7.39
N THR A 61 -15.87 4.11 7.64
CA THR A 61 -16.91 3.75 6.68
C THR A 61 -17.83 4.95 6.53
N LEU A 62 -18.08 5.37 5.29
CA LEU A 62 -19.01 6.45 4.97
C LEU A 62 -20.34 5.87 4.51
N ASN A 63 -21.42 6.38 5.08
CA ASN A 63 -22.80 6.07 4.73
C ASN A 63 -23.40 7.19 3.87
N PRO A 64 -24.57 6.96 3.25
CA PRO A 64 -25.26 8.02 2.52
C PRO A 64 -25.49 9.26 3.41
N GLY A 65 -24.98 10.40 2.95
CA GLY A 65 -25.05 11.68 3.68
C GLY A 65 -23.77 12.04 4.45
N ASP A 66 -22.84 11.10 4.64
CA ASP A 66 -21.56 11.37 5.28
C ASP A 66 -20.60 12.12 4.33
N ILE A 67 -19.71 12.93 4.91
CA ILE A 67 -18.62 13.59 4.20
C ILE A 67 -17.30 13.26 4.91
N LEU A 68 -16.33 12.77 4.14
CA LEU A 68 -14.96 12.62 4.58
C LEU A 68 -14.09 13.73 4.01
N TYR A 69 -13.45 14.50 4.88
CA TYR A 69 -12.30 15.28 4.49
C TYR A 69 -11.07 14.37 4.46
N LEU A 70 -10.54 14.11 3.26
CA LEU A 70 -9.30 13.36 3.06
C LEU A 70 -8.16 14.35 2.79
N PRO A 71 -7.19 14.52 3.71
CA PRO A 71 -6.14 15.51 3.54
C PRO A 71 -5.18 15.17 2.39
N SER A 72 -4.52 16.20 1.84
CA SER A 72 -3.50 16.04 0.79
C SER A 72 -2.37 15.12 1.22
N MET A 73 -1.81 14.34 0.28
CA MET A 73 -0.70 13.39 0.46
C MET A 73 -1.02 12.17 1.36
N TRP A 74 -2.28 11.96 1.76
CA TRP A 74 -2.68 10.75 2.50
C TRP A 74 -2.81 9.54 1.58
N PHE A 75 -2.07 8.47 1.90
CA PHE A 75 -2.29 7.16 1.31
C PHE A 75 -3.66 6.62 1.76
N HIS A 76 -4.47 6.21 0.80
CA HIS A 76 -5.82 5.72 1.07
C HIS A 76 -6.14 4.54 0.15
N HIS A 77 -6.88 3.59 0.71
CA HIS A 77 -7.39 2.42 0.01
C HIS A 77 -8.91 2.39 0.19
N VAL A 78 -9.65 2.33 -0.91
CA VAL A 78 -11.11 2.48 -0.90
C VAL A 78 -11.77 1.15 -1.25
N ARG A 79 -12.80 0.77 -0.49
CA ARG A 79 -13.74 -0.31 -0.81
C ARG A 79 -15.15 0.25 -0.77
N GLN A 80 -16.02 -0.31 -1.60
CA GLN A 80 -17.41 0.09 -1.69
C GLN A 80 -18.31 -1.14 -1.68
N SER A 81 -19.42 -1.06 -0.96
CA SER A 81 -20.47 -2.06 -0.95
C SER A 81 -21.71 -1.52 -1.67
N PRO A 82 -22.34 -2.31 -2.57
CA PRO A 82 -23.54 -1.88 -3.26
C PRO A 82 -24.74 -1.79 -2.32
N ASP A 83 -25.70 -0.93 -2.66
CA ASP A 83 -27.05 -0.91 -2.09
C ASP A 83 -27.85 -2.16 -2.51
N SER A 84 -29.09 -2.27 -2.04
CA SER A 84 -30.00 -3.39 -2.40
C SER A 84 -30.31 -3.49 -3.89
N ARG A 85 -29.94 -2.47 -4.69
CA ARG A 85 -30.09 -2.42 -6.14
C ARG A 85 -28.76 -2.59 -6.88
N GLY A 86 -27.69 -2.98 -6.17
CA GLY A 86 -26.38 -3.22 -6.79
C GLY A 86 -25.55 -1.96 -7.02
N ARG A 87 -25.84 -0.83 -6.37
CA ARG A 87 -25.22 0.48 -6.70
C ARG A 87 -24.49 1.10 -5.53
N THR A 88 -23.38 1.77 -5.82
CA THR A 88 -22.72 2.70 -4.90
C THR A 88 -22.49 4.02 -5.63
N ILE A 89 -22.92 5.13 -5.05
CA ILE A 89 -22.80 6.46 -5.64
C ILE A 89 -22.12 7.37 -4.62
N ALA A 90 -21.02 7.99 -5.02
CA ALA A 90 -20.27 8.94 -4.22
C ALA A 90 -19.88 10.15 -5.09
N VAL A 91 -19.70 11.31 -4.45
CA VAL A 91 -19.23 12.55 -5.09
C VAL A 91 -18.03 13.06 -4.31
N ASN A 92 -16.95 13.37 -5.01
CA ASN A 92 -15.72 13.93 -4.44
C ASN A 92 -15.40 15.29 -5.09
N TYR A 93 -14.96 16.24 -4.27
CA TYR A 93 -14.47 17.55 -4.70
C TYR A 93 -12.96 17.60 -4.52
N TRP A 94 -12.23 17.89 -5.59
CA TRP A 94 -10.78 17.99 -5.55
C TRP A 94 -10.36 19.46 -5.57
N TYR A 95 -9.62 19.84 -4.55
CA TYR A 95 -9.01 21.16 -4.41
C TYR A 95 -7.50 20.98 -4.45
N ASP A 96 -6.81 21.85 -5.17
CA ASP A 96 -5.35 21.81 -5.21
C ASP A 96 -4.78 22.01 -3.80
N MET A 97 -3.70 21.29 -3.50
CA MET A 97 -3.08 21.41 -2.19
C MET A 97 -2.26 22.70 -2.09
N GLN A 98 -2.03 23.17 -0.87
CA GLN A 98 -1.02 24.20 -0.65
C GLN A 98 0.36 23.56 -0.65
N PHE A 99 1.23 24.00 -1.56
CA PHE A 99 2.62 23.57 -1.67
C PHE A 99 3.51 24.28 -0.63
N ASP A 100 3.22 24.03 0.64
CA ASP A 100 3.93 24.62 1.76
C ASP A 100 5.02 23.68 2.34
N ILE A 101 5.47 23.98 3.57
CA ILE A 101 6.51 23.21 4.25
C ILE A 101 6.18 21.71 4.39
N LYS A 102 4.89 21.32 4.45
CA LYS A 102 4.49 19.91 4.50
C LYS A 102 4.87 19.18 3.22
N TYR A 103 4.67 19.82 2.06
CA TYR A 103 5.06 19.27 0.77
C TYR A 103 6.58 19.15 0.65
N ALA A 104 7.33 20.16 1.09
CA ALA A 104 8.79 20.12 1.10
C ALA A 104 9.33 18.94 1.94
N TYR A 105 8.81 18.75 3.15
CA TYR A 105 9.22 17.62 4.00
C TYR A 105 8.80 16.26 3.44
N PHE A 106 7.61 16.16 2.85
CA PHE A 106 7.17 14.92 2.22
C PHE A 106 8.12 14.49 1.09
N ASN A 107 8.54 15.41 0.22
CA ASN A 107 9.52 15.11 -0.82
C ASN A 107 10.90 14.79 -0.26
N PHE A 108 11.33 15.50 0.78
CA PHE A 108 12.57 15.16 1.48
C PHE A 108 12.54 13.73 2.03
N LEU A 109 11.45 13.33 2.70
CA LEU A 109 11.26 11.97 3.20
C LEU A 109 11.20 10.92 2.08
N GLN A 110 10.68 11.25 0.91
CA GLN A 110 10.74 10.34 -0.25
C GLN A 110 12.17 10.19 -0.82
N SER A 111 12.99 11.23 -0.71
CA SER A 111 14.36 11.23 -1.26
C SER A 111 15.36 10.44 -0.41
N ILE A 112 15.05 10.20 0.87
CA ILE A 112 15.92 9.42 1.76
C ILE A 112 15.69 7.92 1.56
N HIS A 113 16.77 7.18 1.32
CA HIS A 113 16.69 5.72 1.28
C HIS A 113 16.62 5.15 2.69
N CYS A 114 15.52 4.46 3.01
CA CYS A 114 15.43 3.69 4.24
C CYS A 114 16.35 2.47 4.12
N LEU A 115 17.49 2.49 4.82
CA LEU A 115 18.37 1.33 4.93
C LEU A 115 17.64 0.26 5.75
N SER A 116 17.48 -0.94 5.18
CA SER A 116 16.93 -2.09 5.89
C SER A 116 17.76 -2.35 7.15
N ILE A 117 17.16 -2.13 8.32
CA ILE A 117 17.75 -2.50 9.60
C ILE A 117 17.71 -4.03 9.66
N LYS A 118 18.79 -4.68 9.24
CA LYS A 118 19.02 -6.08 9.63
C LYS A 118 19.29 -6.05 11.14
N THR A 119 18.36 -6.56 11.93
CA THR A 119 18.58 -6.80 13.36
C THR A 119 19.84 -7.66 13.51
N PRO A 120 20.89 -7.22 14.22
CA PRO A 120 22.03 -8.08 14.50
C PRO A 120 21.54 -9.20 15.42
N THR A 121 21.54 -10.44 14.93
CA THR A 121 21.30 -11.61 15.77
C THR A 121 22.45 -11.71 16.76
N LEU A 122 22.23 -11.37 18.03
CA LEU A 122 23.18 -11.66 19.10
C LEU A 122 23.30 -13.19 19.22
N PRO A 123 24.51 -13.77 19.20
CA PRO A 123 24.67 -15.19 19.46
C PRO A 123 24.29 -15.48 20.91
N VAL A 124 23.29 -16.33 21.10
CA VAL A 124 22.95 -16.90 22.40
C VAL A 124 24.15 -17.74 22.83
N THR A 125 24.90 -17.25 23.80
CA THR A 125 25.90 -18.04 24.52
C THR A 125 25.13 -18.99 25.44
N VAL A 126 25.20 -20.28 25.11
CA VAL A 126 24.69 -21.34 25.98
C VAL A 126 25.70 -21.47 27.12
N HIS A 127 25.35 -21.00 28.31
CA HIS A 127 26.05 -21.39 29.53
C HIS A 127 25.51 -22.77 29.93
N GLU A 128 26.32 -23.80 29.75
CA GLU A 128 26.12 -25.10 30.40
C GLU A 128 26.44 -24.93 31.88
N ASP A 129 25.42 -24.83 32.72
CA ASP A 129 25.59 -25.04 34.17
C ASP A 129 25.79 -26.53 34.39
N SER A 130 27.04 -26.92 34.62
CA SER A 130 27.39 -28.23 35.15
C SER A 130 27.07 -28.25 36.64
N ASP A 131 25.89 -28.75 37.00
CA ASP A 131 25.57 -29.14 38.38
C ASP A 131 26.44 -30.36 38.73
N SER A 132 27.39 -30.19 39.64
CA SER A 132 28.12 -31.27 40.28
C SER A 132 27.51 -31.57 41.64
N ASP A 133 27.06 -32.81 41.81
CA ASP A 133 26.54 -33.39 43.05
C ASP A 133 27.38 -33.09 44.30
N ALA A 134 26.70 -32.77 45.40
CA ALA A 134 27.12 -33.06 46.77
C ALA A 134 25.90 -33.29 47.68
#